data_AF-A0A6D2J1C1-F1
#
_entry.id   AF-A0A6D2J1C1-F1
#
_cell.length_a   1.000
_cell.length_b   1.000
_cell.length_c   1.000
_cell.angle_alpha   90.00
_cell.angle_beta   90.00
_cell.angle_gamma   90.00
#
_symmetry.space_group_name_H-M   'P 1'
#
loop_
_entity.id
_entity.type
_entity.pdbx_description
1 polymer ?
#
loop_
_entity_poly.entity_id
_entity_poly.type
_entity_poly.pdbx_seq_one_letter_code
_entity_poly.pdbx_strand_id
1 'polypeptide(L)'
;MVDVRDGKLYIGVDKKDYAYNPKDGTWKLVTDQPSSLLDSSLIISYEIENVLYGCTFSGVLMWFDSKSSEGGEWRRIKGLGKLRKHGTRGLRNGREFDIANDGGKLLVMWKRSGDKPIWYARISLESRCNGREVWGNVECVDVLTFPVESYESFSCLEVGV
;
A
#
# COMPACT_ATOMS: atom_id res chain seq x y z
N MET A 1 -1.89 -8.50 6.58
CA MET A 1 -2.57 -7.40 5.86
C MET A 1 -4.05 -7.43 6.21
N VAL A 2 -4.70 -6.28 6.26
CA VAL A 2 -6.13 -6.13 6.57
C VAL A 2 -6.79 -5.38 5.40
N ASP A 3 -7.94 -5.84 4.95
CA ASP A 3 -8.74 -5.24 3.87
C ASP A 3 -10.23 -5.23 4.24
N VAL A 4 -11.00 -4.27 3.72
CA VAL A 4 -12.44 -4.16 3.97
C VAL A 4 -13.18 -4.11 2.64
N ARG A 5 -14.04 -5.10 2.40
CA ARG A 5 -14.79 -5.26 1.16
C ARG A 5 -16.21 -5.73 1.43
N ASP A 6 -17.18 -5.11 0.76
CA ASP A 6 -18.62 -5.42 0.90
C ASP A 6 -19.12 -5.51 2.35
N GLY A 7 -18.59 -4.65 3.23
CA GLY A 7 -18.93 -4.62 4.65
C GLY A 7 -18.38 -5.78 5.49
N LYS A 8 -17.45 -6.56 4.93
CA LYS A 8 -16.70 -7.61 5.62
C LYS A 8 -15.24 -7.21 5.77
N LEU A 9 -14.62 -7.70 6.84
CA LEU A 9 -13.20 -7.51 7.12
C LEU A 9 -12.44 -8.76 6.70
N TYR A 10 -11.40 -8.59 5.89
CA TYR A 10 -10.53 -9.66 5.43
C TYR A 10 -9.15 -9.49 6.07
N ILE A 11 -8.60 -10.57 6.63
CA ILE A 11 -7.27 -10.58 7.23
C ILE A 11 -6.47 -11.74 6.67
N GLY A 12 -5.32 -11.43 6.08
CA GLY A 12 -4.30 -12.42 5.73
C GLY A 12 -3.34 -12.62 6.91
N VAL A 13 -3.27 -13.86 7.40
CA VAL A 13 -2.35 -14.31 8.47
C VAL A 13 -1.59 -15.53 7.96
N ASP A 14 -0.26 -15.44 7.90
CA ASP A 14 0.64 -16.43 7.30
C ASP A 14 0.29 -16.78 5.84
N LYS A 15 -0.35 -17.93 5.63
CA LYS A 15 -0.81 -18.45 4.33
C LYS A 15 -2.32 -18.62 4.27
N LYS A 16 -3.03 -18.10 5.26
CA LYS A 16 -4.47 -18.28 5.44
C LYS A 16 -5.17 -16.94 5.46
N ASP A 17 -6.30 -16.89 4.79
CA ASP A 17 -7.13 -15.71 4.75
C ASP A 17 -8.41 -15.97 5.51
N TYR A 18 -8.81 -14.99 6.32
CA TYR A 18 -9.99 -15.05 7.15
C TYR A 18 -10.91 -13.87 6.82
N ALA A 19 -12.20 -14.15 6.71
CA ALA A 19 -13.23 -13.13 6.61
C ALA A 19 -14.00 -13.05 7.93
N TYR A 20 -14.10 -11.85 8.47
CA TYR A 20 -14.98 -11.52 9.58
C TYR A 20 -16.24 -10.84 9.05
N ASN A 21 -17.39 -11.36 9.48
CA ASN A 21 -18.68 -10.75 9.23
C ASN A 21 -19.14 -10.01 10.49
N PRO A 22 -19.15 -8.66 10.49
CA PRO A 22 -19.57 -7.88 11.66
C PRO A 22 -21.01 -8.12 12.08
N LYS A 23 -21.88 -8.56 11.16
CA LYS A 23 -23.31 -8.75 11.43
C LYS A 23 -23.60 -9.95 12.33
N ASP A 24 -22.83 -11.03 12.19
CA ASP A 24 -22.99 -12.26 12.97
C ASP A 24 -21.82 -12.51 13.94
N GLY A 25 -20.78 -11.69 13.89
CA GLY A 25 -19.61 -11.79 14.76
C GLY A 25 -18.70 -12.98 14.47
N THR A 26 -18.81 -13.59 13.28
CA THR A 26 -18.10 -14.84 12.96
C THR A 26 -16.88 -14.64 12.07
N TRP A 27 -15.85 -15.44 12.33
CA TRP A 27 -14.69 -15.61 11.45
C TRP A 27 -14.86 -16.85 10.58
N LYS A 28 -14.56 -16.74 9.29
CA LYS A 28 -14.57 -17.85 8.33
C LYS A 28 -13.25 -17.91 7.59
N LEU A 29 -12.67 -19.11 7.51
CA LEU A 29 -11.51 -19.37 6.64
C LEU A 29 -11.97 -19.23 5.18
N VAL A 30 -11.35 -18.32 4.44
CA VAL A 30 -11.64 -18.07 3.02
C VAL A 30 -10.78 -18.97 2.14
N THR A 31 -9.49 -19.07 2.47
CA THR A 31 -8.54 -19.94 1.79
C THR A 31 -7.44 -20.39 2.75
N ASP A 32 -6.97 -21.63 2.58
CA ASP A 32 -5.78 -22.18 3.25
C ASP A 32 -4.53 -22.15 2.35
N GLN A 33 -4.69 -21.69 1.11
CA GLN A 33 -3.64 -21.39 0.15
C GLN A 33 -3.32 -19.90 0.20
N PRO A 34 -2.05 -19.50 -0.06
CA PRO A 34 -1.69 -18.10 -0.17
C PRO A 34 -2.52 -17.45 -1.28
N SER A 35 -3.37 -16.47 -0.96
CA SER A 35 -4.03 -15.70 -2.01
C SER A 35 -3.02 -14.75 -2.62
N SER A 36 -3.06 -14.62 -3.94
CA SER A 36 -2.24 -13.65 -4.63
C SER A 36 -2.71 -12.21 -4.38
N LEU A 37 -3.93 -12.03 -3.88
CA LEU A 37 -4.47 -10.74 -3.44
C LEU A 37 -3.88 -10.33 -2.09
N LEU A 38 -3.88 -11.23 -1.10
CA LEU A 38 -3.39 -10.96 0.25
C LEU A 38 -1.93 -11.38 0.44
N ASP A 39 -1.03 -10.91 -0.42
CA ASP A 39 0.41 -11.20 -0.32
C ASP A 39 0.94 -10.79 1.06
N SER A 40 1.42 -11.78 1.81
CA SER A 40 1.88 -11.62 3.19
C SER A 40 3.13 -10.75 3.34
N SER A 41 3.82 -10.43 2.24
CA SER A 41 4.91 -9.46 2.22
C SER A 41 4.44 -8.00 2.26
N LEU A 42 3.17 -7.75 1.94
CA LEU A 42 2.55 -6.43 1.97
C LEU A 42 2.15 -6.04 3.40
N ILE A 43 2.43 -4.78 3.71
CA ILE A 43 2.06 -4.17 5.00
C ILE A 43 0.82 -3.28 4.86
N ILE A 44 0.61 -2.69 3.68
CA ILE A 44 -0.53 -1.84 3.37
C ILE A 44 -0.86 -1.94 1.88
N SER A 45 -2.13 -1.85 1.56
CA SER A 45 -2.65 -1.71 0.21
C SER A 45 -3.79 -0.70 0.16
N TYR A 46 -3.95 -0.03 -0.98
CA TYR A 46 -4.99 0.94 -1.23
C TYR A 46 -5.45 0.84 -2.70
N GLU A 47 -6.75 0.91 -2.95
CA GLU A 47 -7.32 0.77 -4.30
C GLU A 47 -7.58 2.13 -4.94
N ILE A 48 -7.01 2.36 -6.13
CA ILE A 48 -7.25 3.55 -6.95
C ILE A 48 -7.76 3.08 -8.32
N GLU A 49 -8.96 3.52 -8.73
CA GLU A 49 -9.55 3.23 -10.04
C GLU A 49 -9.53 1.74 -10.45
N ASN A 50 -9.83 0.83 -9.52
CA ASN A 50 -9.77 -0.64 -9.71
C ASN A 50 -8.35 -1.21 -9.85
N VAL A 51 -7.32 -0.51 -9.40
CA VAL A 51 -5.97 -1.04 -9.27
C VAL A 51 -5.56 -0.96 -7.81
N LEU A 52 -5.15 -2.10 -7.26
CA LEU A 52 -4.61 -2.16 -5.91
C LEU A 52 -3.14 -1.76 -5.96
N TYR A 53 -2.74 -0.84 -5.10
CA TYR A 53 -1.36 -0.44 -4.89
C TYR A 53 -0.95 -0.81 -3.48
N GLY A 54 0.26 -1.32 -3.30
CA GLY A 54 0.71 -1.81 -2.01
C GLY A 54 2.18 -1.52 -1.74
N CYS A 55 2.54 -1.50 -0.47
CA CYS A 55 3.94 -1.42 -0.04
C CYS A 55 4.30 -2.66 0.78
N THR A 56 5.49 -3.19 0.53
CA THR A 56 6.09 -4.24 1.37
C THR A 56 6.83 -3.63 2.56
N PHE A 57 7.13 -4.46 3.57
CA PHE A 57 7.99 -4.06 4.69
C PHE A 57 9.39 -3.56 4.25
N SER A 58 9.86 -3.97 3.08
CA SER A 58 11.17 -3.58 2.51
C SER A 58 11.13 -2.29 1.66
N GLY A 59 10.00 -1.57 1.69
CA GLY A 59 9.79 -0.33 0.94
C GLY A 59 9.70 -0.54 -0.58
N VAL A 60 9.27 -1.72 -1.02
CA VAL A 60 8.97 -2.00 -2.44
C VAL A 60 7.50 -1.69 -2.69
N LEU A 61 7.25 -0.80 -3.64
CA LEU A 61 5.91 -0.48 -4.12
C LEU A 61 5.48 -1.44 -5.21
N MET A 62 4.28 -1.97 -5.05
CA MET A 62 3.69 -3.04 -5.85
C MET A 62 2.32 -2.59 -6.37
N TRP A 63 1.85 -3.21 -7.43
CA TRP A 63 0.50 -3.03 -7.95
C TRP A 63 -0.11 -4.38 -8.33
N PHE A 64 -1.43 -4.45 -8.29
CA PHE A 64 -2.24 -5.61 -8.64
C PHE A 64 -3.48 -5.16 -9.40
N ASP A 65 -3.75 -5.81 -10.53
CA ASP A 65 -4.96 -5.56 -11.32
C ASP A 65 -6.16 -6.25 -10.66
N SER A 66 -7.01 -5.47 -9.98
CA SER A 66 -8.16 -6.02 -9.25
C SER A 66 -9.18 -6.71 -10.15
N LYS A 67 -9.18 -6.41 -11.45
CA LYS A 67 -10.09 -7.01 -12.45
C LYS A 67 -9.57 -8.33 -12.99
N SER A 68 -8.32 -8.72 -12.68
CA SER A 68 -7.77 -9.98 -13.17
C SER A 68 -8.49 -11.17 -12.53
N SER A 69 -9.38 -11.79 -13.30
CA SER A 69 -10.18 -12.96 -12.88
C SER A 69 -9.38 -14.26 -12.80
N GLU A 70 -8.12 -14.27 -13.27
CA GLU A 70 -7.25 -15.44 -13.31
C GLU A 70 -5.93 -15.14 -12.61
N GLY A 71 -5.77 -15.60 -11.36
CA GLY A 71 -4.47 -15.80 -10.72
C GLY A 71 -3.48 -14.64 -10.82
N GLY A 72 -3.95 -13.39 -10.81
CA GLY A 72 -3.09 -12.20 -10.90
C GLY A 72 -2.02 -12.22 -9.83
N GLU A 73 -0.87 -11.60 -10.10
CA GLU A 73 0.23 -11.49 -9.14
C GLU A 73 0.57 -10.03 -8.86
N TRP A 74 1.01 -9.75 -7.64
CA TRP A 74 1.57 -8.44 -7.31
C TRP A 74 2.85 -8.22 -8.11
N ARG A 75 2.89 -7.12 -8.85
CA ARG A 75 4.03 -6.73 -9.68
C ARG A 75 4.66 -5.47 -9.14
N ARG A 76 5.99 -5.36 -9.24
CA ARG A 76 6.71 -4.15 -8.82
C ARG A 76 6.34 -2.98 -9.71
N ILE A 77 6.10 -1.81 -9.10
CA ILE A 77 6.05 -0.54 -9.83
C ILE A 77 7.47 -0.19 -10.28
N LYS A 78 7.66 -0.01 -11.59
CA LYS A 78 8.97 0.29 -12.19
C LYS A 78 9.30 1.79 -12.08
N GLY A 79 10.55 2.17 -12.34
CA GLY A 79 10.99 3.58 -12.32
C GLY A 79 11.33 4.16 -10.94
N LEU A 80 10.95 3.51 -9.84
CA LEU A 80 11.07 4.05 -8.48
C LEU A 80 12.38 3.66 -7.75
N GLY A 81 13.39 3.17 -8.49
CA GLY A 81 14.63 2.65 -7.90
C GLY A 81 15.42 3.70 -7.10
N LYS A 82 15.45 4.95 -7.58
CA LYS A 82 16.14 6.06 -6.90
C LYS A 82 15.44 6.43 -5.59
N LEU A 83 14.11 6.56 -5.60
CA LEU A 83 13.31 6.83 -4.40
C LEU A 83 13.54 5.76 -3.34
N ARG A 84 13.44 4.48 -3.72
CA ARG A 84 13.58 3.38 -2.76
C ARG A 84 14.96 3.34 -2.10
N LYS A 85 16.03 3.52 -2.89
CA LYS A 85 17.42 3.32 -2.46
C LYS A 85 18.09 4.57 -1.89
N HIS A 86 17.39 5.70 -1.83
CA HIS A 86 17.96 6.94 -1.32
C HIS A 86 18.48 6.76 0.12
N GLY A 87 19.74 7.15 0.38
CA GLY A 87 20.43 6.80 1.64
C GLY A 87 19.77 7.36 2.90
N THR A 88 19.25 8.60 2.84
CA THR A 88 18.63 9.27 3.98
C THR A 88 17.09 9.22 3.93
N ARG A 89 16.52 9.49 2.75
CA ARG A 89 15.06 9.67 2.54
C ARG A 89 14.40 8.49 1.81
N GLY A 90 15.05 7.33 1.73
CA GLY A 90 14.55 6.23 0.89
C GLY A 90 13.52 5.36 1.58
N LEU A 91 12.56 4.85 0.80
CA LEU A 91 11.51 3.92 1.27
C LEU A 91 12.08 2.68 1.97
N ARG A 92 13.25 2.19 1.55
CA ARG A 92 13.90 1.02 2.18
C ARG A 92 14.17 1.21 3.69
N ASN A 93 14.30 2.46 4.12
CA ASN A 93 14.58 2.80 5.52
C ASN A 93 13.30 3.08 6.32
N GLY A 94 12.14 3.11 5.66
CA GLY A 94 10.84 3.23 6.31
C GLY A 94 10.53 2.02 7.20
N ARG A 95 9.65 2.25 8.16
CA ARG A 95 9.24 1.28 9.18
C ARG A 95 7.73 1.26 9.36
N GLU A 96 7.14 2.42 9.18
CA GLU A 96 5.71 2.62 9.09
C GLU A 96 5.43 3.28 7.74
N PHE A 97 4.36 2.86 7.09
CA PHE A 97 4.00 3.29 5.75
C PHE A 97 2.51 3.48 5.64
N ASP A 98 2.12 4.41 4.77
CA ASP A 98 0.75 4.57 4.34
C ASP A 98 0.67 4.95 2.86
N ILE A 99 -0.45 4.65 2.23
CA ILE A 99 -0.71 4.90 0.82
C ILE A 99 -2.11 5.51 0.69
N ALA A 100 -2.23 6.55 -0.12
CA ALA A 100 -3.50 7.17 -0.43
C ALA A 100 -3.57 7.62 -1.89
N ASN A 101 -4.78 7.95 -2.32
CA ASN A 101 -5.05 8.64 -3.57
C ASN A 101 -4.86 10.16 -3.39
N ASP A 102 -4.13 10.79 -4.31
CA ASP A 102 -3.97 12.24 -4.38
C ASP A 102 -4.22 12.70 -5.82
N GLY A 103 -5.50 12.89 -6.16
CA GLY A 103 -5.92 13.33 -7.49
C GLY A 103 -5.52 12.35 -8.61
N GLY A 104 -5.68 11.05 -8.37
CA GLY A 104 -5.29 9.98 -9.30
C GLY A 104 -3.81 9.62 -9.24
N LYS A 105 -3.03 10.26 -8.36
CA LYS A 105 -1.63 9.93 -8.11
C LYS A 105 -1.49 9.08 -6.87
N LEU A 106 -0.42 8.29 -6.84
CA LEU A 106 -0.08 7.49 -5.69
C LEU A 106 0.69 8.37 -4.70
N LEU A 107 0.06 8.68 -3.57
CA LEU A 107 0.73 9.29 -2.42
C LEU A 107 1.26 8.16 -1.53
N VAL A 108 2.56 8.15 -1.28
CA VAL A 108 3.19 7.21 -0.35
C VAL A 108 3.80 7.99 0.78
N MET A 109 3.45 7.65 2.01
CA MET A 109 3.97 8.24 3.23
C MET A 109 4.76 7.19 4.02
N TRP A 110 5.84 7.60 4.69
CA TRP A 110 6.61 6.71 5.56
C TRP A 110 7.29 7.44 6.70
N LYS A 111 7.45 6.72 7.81
CA LYS A 111 8.25 7.14 8.97
C LYS A 111 9.39 6.15 9.18
N ARG A 112 10.54 6.67 9.61
CA ARG A 112 11.72 5.86 9.98
C ARG A 112 11.74 5.70 11.50
N SER A 113 12.35 4.63 12.01
CA SER A 113 12.51 4.47 13.46
C SER A 113 13.25 5.67 14.06
N GLY A 114 12.63 6.31 15.05
CA GLY A 114 13.20 7.47 15.74
C GLY A 114 13.11 8.80 14.98
N ASP A 115 12.62 8.80 13.73
CA ASP A 115 12.37 10.05 13.00
C ASP A 115 11.05 10.67 13.50
N LYS A 116 11.09 11.96 13.82
CA LYS A 116 9.89 12.79 14.06
C LYS A 116 9.11 13.15 12.79
N PRO A 117 9.73 13.40 11.61
CA PRO A 117 8.95 13.74 10.43
C PRO A 117 8.33 12.53 9.74
N ILE A 118 7.12 12.70 9.20
CA ILE A 118 6.55 11.81 8.17
C ILE A 118 7.09 12.29 6.82
N TRP A 119 7.76 11.41 6.11
CA TRP A 119 8.14 11.65 4.72
C TRP A 119 7.00 11.28 3.79
N TYR A 120 6.89 11.96 2.66
CA TYR A 120 5.98 11.56 1.61
C TYR A 120 6.58 11.72 0.22
N ALA A 121 6.04 10.97 -0.72
CA ALA A 121 6.32 11.11 -2.14
C ALA A 121 5.00 11.06 -2.93
N ARG A 122 4.86 12.00 -3.87
CA ARG A 122 3.78 11.99 -4.85
C ARG A 122 4.30 11.35 -6.13
N ILE A 123 3.59 10.32 -6.61
CA ILE A 123 4.04 9.50 -7.72
C ILE A 123 2.96 9.48 -8.79
N SER A 124 3.27 10.03 -9.95
CA SER A 124 2.45 9.84 -11.15
C SER A 124 2.67 8.42 -11.68
N LEU A 125 1.59 7.75 -12.05
CA LEU A 125 1.62 6.39 -12.57
C LEU A 125 1.32 6.37 -14.07
N GLU A 126 2.03 5.50 -14.79
CA GLU A 126 1.84 5.29 -16.22
C GLU A 126 1.70 3.80 -16.50
N SER A 127 0.62 3.44 -17.20
CA SER A 127 0.42 2.10 -17.73
C SER A 127 1.20 1.94 -19.03
N ARG A 128 2.04 0.90 -19.10
CA ARG A 128 2.88 0.58 -20.26
C ARG A 128 2.68 -0.87 -20.70
N CYS A 129 3.21 -1.18 -21.90
CA CYS A 129 3.21 -2.53 -22.45
C CYS A 129 1.79 -3.16 -22.51
N ASN A 130 0.79 -2.35 -22.90
CA ASN A 130 -0.63 -2.70 -22.95
C ASN A 130 -1.20 -3.13 -21.59
N GLY A 131 -0.94 -2.35 -20.53
CA GLY A 131 -1.46 -2.65 -19.19
C GLY A 131 -0.73 -3.74 -18.43
N ARG A 132 0.41 -4.24 -18.96
CA ARG A 132 1.20 -5.28 -18.28
C ARG A 132 2.23 -4.74 -17.31
N GLU A 133 2.51 -3.44 -17.39
CA GLU A 133 3.47 -2.77 -16.53
C GLU A 133 2.92 -1.46 -16.01
N VAL A 134 3.20 -1.16 -14.75
CA VAL A 134 3.00 0.17 -14.17
C VAL A 134 4.37 0.76 -13.86
N TRP A 135 4.60 1.97 -14.36
CA TRP A 135 5.79 2.77 -14.10
C TRP A 135 5.40 3.96 -13.23
N GLY A 136 6.24 4.27 -12.24
CA GLY A 136 6.09 5.45 -11.40
C GLY A 136 7.14 6.50 -11.76
N ASN A 137 6.70 7.74 -11.82
CA ASN A 137 7.56 8.91 -11.87
C ASN A 137 7.34 9.76 -10.61
N VAL A 138 8.42 10.08 -9.91
CA VAL A 138 8.37 10.80 -8.63
C VAL A 138 8.26 12.28 -8.91
N GLU A 139 7.13 12.88 -8.57
CA GLU A 139 6.89 14.31 -8.74
C GLU A 139 7.55 15.13 -7.62
N CYS A 140 7.47 14.64 -6.39
CA CYS A 140 8.12 15.25 -5.24
C CYS A 140 8.46 14.23 -4.15
N VAL A 141 9.42 14.61 -3.30
CA VAL A 141 9.74 13.94 -2.04
C VAL A 141 9.93 15.02 -0.99
N ASP A 142 9.09 15.02 0.04
CA ASP A 142 9.09 16.07 1.05
C ASP A 142 8.64 15.54 2.41
N VAL A 143 8.53 16.42 3.39
CA VAL A 143 8.20 16.11 4.78
C VAL A 143 6.90 16.79 5.19
N LEU A 144 6.01 16.05 5.85
CA LEU A 144 4.89 16.63 6.58
C LEU A 144 5.38 17.09 7.95
N THR A 145 5.35 18.40 8.17
CA THR A 145 5.51 19.00 9.50
C THR A 145 4.17 18.98 10.21
N PHE A 146 4.03 18.09 11.19
CA PHE A 146 2.85 18.06 12.06
C PHE A 146 2.95 19.12 13.15
N PRO A 147 1.80 19.72 13.56
CA PRO A 147 1.78 20.70 14.65
C PRO A 147 1.94 20.05 16.03
N VAL A 148 1.91 18.71 16.12
CA VAL A 148 2.05 17.99 17.40
C VAL A 148 3.51 17.72 17.73
N GLU A 149 3.86 17.82 19.02
CA GLU A 149 5.24 17.66 19.51
C GLU A 149 5.78 16.23 19.33
N SER A 150 4.89 15.23 19.37
CA SER A 150 5.18 13.82 19.13
C SER A 150 3.92 13.03 18.72
N TYR A 151 4.14 11.91 18.03
CA TYR A 151 3.12 10.91 17.70
C TYR A 151 3.78 9.53 17.56
N GLU A 152 3.06 8.47 17.92
CA GLU A 152 3.54 7.09 17.82
C GLU A 152 3.41 6.56 16.39
N SER A 153 2.19 6.60 15.85
CA SER A 153 1.81 6.12 14.52
C SER A 153 1.01 7.16 13.74
N PHE A 154 0.84 6.96 12.44
CA PHE A 154 0.01 7.79 11.58
C PHE A 154 -0.85 6.96 10.63
N SER A 155 -1.98 7.51 10.23
CA SER A 155 -2.79 7.02 9.12
C SER A 155 -3.35 8.19 8.31
N CYS A 156 -3.48 7.98 7.01
CA CYS A 156 -4.10 8.88 6.06
C CYS A 156 -5.52 8.40 5.79
N LEU A 157 -6.47 9.31 5.97
CA LEU A 157 -7.88 9.06 5.71
C LEU A 157 -8.31 9.96 4.56
N GLU A 158 -8.84 9.36 3.51
CA GLU A 158 -9.54 10.12 2.48
C GLU A 158 -10.91 10.51 3.05
N VAL A 159 -11.18 11.81 3.11
CA VAL A 159 -12.50 12.31 3.49
C VAL A 159 -13.37 12.27 2.23
N GLY A 160 -14.30 11.31 2.18
CA GLY A 160 -15.29 11.26 1.12
C GLY A 160 -16.07 12.57 1.07
N VAL A 161 -16.14 13.18 -0.11
CA VAL A 161 -16.98 14.35 -0.40
C VAL A 161 -18.35 13.90 -0.84
#